data_AF-A0A4R6KI07-F1
#
_entry.id   AF-A0A4R6KI07-F1
#
_cell.length_a   1.000
_cell.length_b   1.000
_cell.length_c   1.000
_cell.angle_alpha   90.00
_cell.angle_beta   90.00
_cell.angle_gamma   90.00
#
_symmetry.space_group_name_H-M   'P 1'
#
loop_
_entity.id
_entity.type
_entity.pdbx_description
1 polymer ?
#
loop_
_entity_poly.entity_id
_entity_poly.type
_entity_poly.pdbx_seq_one_letter_code
_entity_poly.pdbx_strand_id
1 'polypeptide(L)'
;MTDNVAMERLLERLLAANWDDDEAEERHAKSRARLANEFLRRMAVWGDALGVERGWPFLKLALTFDPSIEVEPLWLERLEAAVGHGLGVATKEVVTDMFRWVALDDRPEQRFPTLDDPYEPMVQLLERGGEFVTDKGTIELTYTAVFLRTRAERSVQPPFAIDPASLTAVDEAERARVADSRAKTPVKHAGAKAEHDVEER
;
A
#
# COMPACT_ATOMS: atom_id res chain seq x y z
N MET A 1 1.34 -31.54 2.84
CA MET A 1 1.96 -30.67 1.84
C MET A 1 0.94 -29.62 1.53
N THR A 2 1.11 -28.43 2.08
CA THR A 2 0.32 -27.25 1.68
C THR A 2 0.50 -27.09 0.18
N ASP A 3 -0.59 -26.92 -0.55
CA ASP A 3 -0.50 -26.62 -1.97
C ASP A 3 0.10 -25.21 -2.10
N ASN A 4 1.36 -25.12 -2.54
CA ASN A 4 2.07 -23.86 -2.64
C ASN A 4 1.60 -22.99 -3.81
N VAL A 5 0.60 -23.43 -4.59
CA VAL A 5 0.06 -22.70 -5.75
C VAL A 5 -0.41 -21.29 -5.39
N ALA A 6 -1.06 -21.09 -4.23
CA ALA A 6 -1.51 -19.77 -3.81
C ALA A 6 -0.34 -18.82 -3.47
N MET A 7 0.71 -19.36 -2.83
CA MET A 7 1.93 -18.61 -2.54
C MET A 7 2.72 -18.28 -3.81
N GLU A 8 2.86 -19.22 -4.75
CA GLU A 8 3.51 -18.95 -6.05
C GLU A 8 2.74 -17.88 -6.81
N ARG A 9 1.40 -17.94 -6.85
CA ARG A 9 0.58 -16.89 -7.50
C ARG A 9 0.80 -15.52 -6.87
N LEU A 10 0.85 -15.45 -5.53
CA LEU A 10 1.14 -14.19 -4.84
C LEU A 10 2.54 -13.68 -5.20
N LEU A 11 3.54 -14.56 -5.18
CA LEU A 11 4.90 -14.21 -5.56
C LEU A 11 4.96 -13.71 -7.01
N GLU A 12 4.34 -14.40 -7.97
CA GLU A 12 4.28 -13.99 -9.38
C GLU A 12 3.72 -12.57 -9.54
N ARG A 13 2.64 -12.24 -8.83
CA ARG A 13 2.07 -10.88 -8.81
C ARG A 13 3.07 -9.85 -8.30
N LEU A 14 3.70 -10.12 -7.16
CA LEU A 14 4.68 -9.23 -6.55
C LEU A 14 5.95 -9.07 -7.40
N LEU A 15 6.36 -10.12 -8.11
CA LEU A 15 7.50 -10.09 -9.04
C LEU A 15 7.20 -9.32 -10.33
N ALA A 16 5.93 -9.26 -10.75
CA ALA A 16 5.52 -8.49 -11.92
C ALA A 16 5.45 -6.98 -11.66
N ALA A 17 5.45 -6.56 -10.38
CA ALA A 17 5.45 -5.16 -10.01
C ALA A 17 6.81 -4.49 -10.31
N ASN A 18 6.78 -3.23 -10.71
CA ASN A 18 7.99 -2.42 -10.86
C ASN A 18 8.25 -1.62 -9.57
N TRP A 19 9.14 -2.13 -8.72
CA TRP A 19 9.33 -1.61 -7.36
C TRP A 19 10.08 -0.27 -7.30
N ASP A 20 10.95 0.00 -8.27
CA ASP A 20 11.81 1.20 -8.34
C ASP A 20 11.33 2.22 -9.40
N ASP A 21 10.01 2.33 -9.60
CA ASP A 21 9.41 3.21 -10.60
C ASP A 21 8.84 4.48 -9.96
N ASP A 22 9.71 5.46 -9.74
CA ASP A 22 9.34 6.77 -9.18
C ASP A 22 8.19 7.43 -9.96
N GLU A 23 8.16 7.27 -11.29
CA GLU A 23 7.09 7.83 -12.12
C GLU A 23 5.76 7.10 -11.90
N ALA A 24 5.77 5.78 -11.74
CA ALA A 24 4.57 5.03 -11.39
C ALA A 24 4.09 5.38 -9.98
N GLU A 25 4.99 5.56 -9.02
CA GLU A 25 4.65 5.98 -7.67
C GLU A 25 3.95 7.35 -7.65
N GLU A 26 4.46 8.33 -8.41
CA GLU A 26 3.80 9.64 -8.54
C GLU A 26 2.45 9.49 -9.24
N ARG A 27 2.42 8.77 -10.37
CA ARG A 27 1.24 8.57 -11.21
C ARG A 27 0.09 7.89 -10.47
N HIS A 28 0.41 6.97 -9.57
CA HIS A 28 -0.56 6.19 -8.80
C HIS A 28 -0.70 6.65 -7.35
N ALA A 29 -0.14 7.80 -6.96
CA ALA A 29 -0.11 8.23 -5.56
C ALA A 29 -1.51 8.20 -4.91
N LYS A 30 -2.56 8.67 -5.61
CA LYS A 30 -3.91 8.69 -5.04
C LYS A 30 -4.56 7.32 -4.96
N SER A 31 -4.45 6.46 -5.97
CA SER A 31 -4.93 5.08 -5.87
C SER A 31 -4.16 4.30 -4.80
N ARG A 32 -2.84 4.45 -4.68
CA ARG A 32 -2.02 3.86 -3.60
C ARG A 32 -2.51 4.30 -2.22
N ALA A 33 -2.80 5.58 -2.02
CA ALA A 33 -3.40 6.04 -0.77
C ALA A 33 -4.80 5.45 -0.52
N ARG A 34 -5.65 5.29 -1.55
CA ARG A 34 -6.97 4.64 -1.39
C ARG A 34 -6.84 3.17 -1.02
N LEU A 35 -5.90 2.47 -1.62
CA LEU A 35 -5.59 1.07 -1.33
C LEU A 35 -5.08 0.90 0.11
N ALA A 36 -4.16 1.75 0.58
CA ALA A 36 -3.72 1.72 1.98
C ALA A 36 -4.85 2.01 2.97
N ASN A 37 -5.76 2.95 2.64
CA ASN A 37 -6.96 3.18 3.45
C ASN A 37 -7.90 1.97 3.48
N GLU A 38 -8.11 1.32 2.34
CA GLU A 38 -8.95 0.13 2.22
C GLU A 38 -8.34 -1.07 2.95
N PHE A 39 -7.01 -1.25 2.87
CA PHE A 39 -6.28 -2.22 3.69
C PHE A 39 -6.58 -2.01 5.18
N LEU A 40 -6.37 -0.79 5.70
CA LEU A 40 -6.63 -0.48 7.10
C LEU A 40 -8.10 -0.72 7.48
N ARG A 41 -9.05 -0.38 6.60
CA ARG A 41 -10.48 -0.66 6.80
C ARG A 41 -10.74 -2.17 6.91
N ARG A 42 -10.25 -2.97 5.95
CA ARG A 42 -10.43 -4.43 5.95
C ARG A 42 -9.75 -5.08 7.14
N MET A 43 -8.54 -4.65 7.50
CA MET A 43 -7.84 -5.09 8.71
C MET A 43 -8.65 -4.81 9.98
N ALA A 44 -9.29 -3.64 10.08
CA ALA A 44 -10.16 -3.31 11.20
C ALA A 44 -11.38 -4.25 11.27
N VAL A 45 -12.07 -4.45 10.15
CA VAL A 45 -13.23 -5.35 10.05
C VAL A 45 -12.85 -6.79 10.40
N TRP A 46 -11.75 -7.30 9.87
CA TRP A 46 -11.25 -8.63 10.20
C TRP A 46 -10.85 -8.76 11.67
N GLY A 47 -10.17 -7.75 12.20
CA GLY A 47 -9.84 -7.70 13.62
C GLY A 47 -11.09 -7.76 14.49
N ASP A 48 -12.17 -7.06 14.11
CA ASP A 48 -13.45 -7.05 14.83
C ASP A 48 -14.11 -8.43 14.77
N ALA A 49 -14.16 -9.03 13.59
CA ALA A 49 -14.75 -10.36 13.38
C ALA A 49 -14.01 -11.48 14.13
N LEU A 50 -12.68 -11.36 14.27
CA LEU A 50 -11.84 -12.34 14.97
C LEU A 50 -11.62 -12.02 16.45
N GLY A 51 -12.07 -10.86 16.95
CA GLY A 51 -11.86 -10.45 18.34
C GLY A 51 -10.38 -10.19 18.70
N VAL A 52 -9.54 -9.81 17.74
CA VAL A 52 -8.11 -9.58 17.97
C VAL A 52 -7.90 -8.24 18.68
N GLU A 53 -7.41 -8.21 19.93
CA GLU A 53 -7.33 -6.94 20.67
C GLU A 53 -6.04 -6.13 20.44
N ARG A 54 -4.97 -6.76 19.93
CA ARG A 54 -3.62 -6.17 19.86
C ARG A 54 -3.01 -6.28 18.46
N GLY A 55 -2.00 -5.46 18.20
CA GLY A 55 -1.24 -5.48 16.94
C GLY A 55 -1.77 -4.56 15.84
N TRP A 56 -2.68 -3.64 16.18
CA TRP A 56 -3.10 -2.59 15.24
C TRP A 56 -1.89 -1.72 14.84
N PRO A 57 -1.68 -1.40 13.54
CA PRO A 57 -2.57 -1.62 12.40
C PRO A 57 -2.33 -2.91 11.60
N PHE A 58 -1.21 -3.61 11.81
CA PHE A 58 -0.81 -4.80 11.06
C PHE A 58 -1.10 -6.08 11.86
N LEU A 59 -2.39 -6.38 12.01
CA LEU A 59 -2.84 -7.55 12.77
C LEU A 59 -2.31 -8.84 12.12
N LYS A 60 -1.79 -9.76 12.93
CA LYS A 60 -1.34 -11.07 12.46
C LYS A 60 -2.52 -12.03 12.28
N LEU A 61 -3.40 -11.72 11.32
CA LEU A 61 -4.69 -12.41 11.15
C LEU A 61 -4.52 -13.91 10.93
N ALA A 62 -3.53 -14.32 10.12
CA ALA A 62 -3.31 -15.74 9.83
C ALA A 62 -2.92 -16.55 11.08
N LEU A 63 -2.10 -15.98 11.97
CA LEU A 63 -1.75 -16.61 13.24
C LEU A 63 -2.94 -16.71 14.20
N THR A 64 -4.02 -15.94 13.98
CA THR A 64 -5.27 -16.06 14.73
C THR A 64 -6.10 -17.26 14.25
N PHE A 65 -6.02 -17.58 12.96
CA PHE A 65 -6.65 -18.78 12.39
C PHE A 65 -5.89 -20.06 12.74
N ASP A 66 -4.57 -20.00 12.56
CA ASP A 66 -3.69 -21.14 12.72
C ASP A 66 -2.36 -20.66 13.32
N PRO A 67 -2.18 -20.77 14.65
CA PRO A 67 -0.94 -20.37 15.30
C PRO A 67 0.29 -21.18 14.86
N SER A 68 0.08 -22.33 14.20
CA SER A 68 1.14 -23.19 13.68
C SER A 68 1.53 -22.87 12.24
N ILE A 69 0.89 -21.87 11.62
CA ILE A 69 1.21 -21.49 10.24
C ILE A 69 2.61 -20.89 10.16
N GLU A 70 3.48 -21.61 9.47
CA GLU A 70 4.81 -21.17 9.15
C GLU A 70 4.91 -20.88 7.65
N VAL A 71 5.65 -19.82 7.32
CA VAL A 71 5.99 -19.47 5.95
C VAL A 71 7.49 -19.54 5.86
N GLU A 72 7.98 -20.33 4.90
CA GLU A 72 9.41 -20.45 4.65
C GLU A 72 10.00 -19.09 4.28
N PRO A 73 11.14 -18.67 4.88
CA PRO A 73 11.80 -17.40 4.56
C PRO A 73 12.11 -17.23 3.06
N LEU A 74 12.23 -18.35 2.34
CA LEU A 74 12.53 -18.42 0.91
C LEU A 74 11.60 -17.57 0.04
N TRP A 75 10.30 -17.43 0.40
CA TRP A 75 9.36 -16.61 -0.38
C TRP A 75 9.77 -15.14 -0.42
N LEU A 76 10.16 -14.63 0.74
CA LEU A 76 10.61 -13.26 0.87
C LEU A 76 12.00 -13.07 0.27
N GLU A 77 12.90 -14.04 0.47
CA GLU A 77 14.25 -14.02 -0.13
C GLU A 77 14.20 -14.00 -1.65
N ARG A 78 13.29 -14.79 -2.26
CA ARG A 78 13.04 -14.77 -3.72
C ARG A 78 12.57 -13.41 -4.20
N LEU A 79 11.68 -12.76 -3.43
CA LEU A 79 11.19 -11.43 -3.76
C LEU A 79 12.30 -10.38 -3.64
N GLU A 80 12.99 -10.30 -2.50
CA GLU A 80 14.11 -9.37 -2.27
C GLU A 80 15.22 -9.54 -3.32
N ALA A 81 15.54 -10.78 -3.70
CA ALA A 81 16.52 -11.07 -4.75
C ALA A 81 16.09 -10.57 -6.13
N ALA A 82 14.80 -10.66 -6.46
CA ALA A 82 14.26 -10.19 -7.74
C ALA A 82 14.10 -8.67 -7.80
N VAL A 83 13.73 -8.05 -6.68
CA VAL A 83 13.68 -6.59 -6.52
C VAL A 83 15.10 -5.99 -6.58
N GLY A 84 16.11 -6.73 -6.10
CA GLY A 84 17.51 -6.31 -6.16
C GLY A 84 17.99 -5.55 -4.91
N HIS A 85 17.13 -5.37 -3.92
CA HIS A 85 17.45 -4.83 -2.61
C HIS A 85 16.57 -5.45 -1.51
N GLY A 86 16.97 -5.27 -0.25
CA GLY A 86 16.16 -5.67 0.88
C GLY A 86 14.94 -4.76 1.03
N LEU A 87 13.79 -5.33 1.38
CA LEU A 87 12.57 -4.56 1.63
C LEU A 87 12.65 -3.82 2.98
N GLY A 88 11.96 -2.69 3.06
CA GLY A 88 11.73 -1.97 4.30
C GLY A 88 11.02 -2.84 5.35
N VAL A 89 11.28 -2.56 6.64
CA VAL A 89 10.78 -3.39 7.76
C VAL A 89 9.25 -3.57 7.72
N ALA A 90 8.50 -2.48 7.51
CA ALA A 90 7.04 -2.54 7.47
C ALA A 90 6.53 -3.33 6.24
N THR A 91 7.12 -3.09 5.06
CA THR A 91 6.84 -3.86 3.84
C THR A 91 7.07 -5.34 4.07
N LYS A 92 8.24 -5.70 4.62
CA LYS A 92 8.65 -7.07 4.93
C LYS A 92 7.67 -7.78 5.86
N GLU A 93 7.23 -7.10 6.92
CA GLU A 93 6.26 -7.65 7.86
C GLU A 93 4.91 -7.92 7.20
N VAL A 94 4.38 -6.99 6.41
CA VAL A 94 3.09 -7.15 5.73
C VAL A 94 3.17 -8.22 4.65
N VAL A 95 4.20 -8.21 3.81
CA VAL A 95 4.41 -9.25 2.77
C VAL A 95 4.51 -10.64 3.39
N THR A 96 5.21 -10.78 4.51
CA THR A 96 5.26 -12.06 5.25
C THR A 96 3.86 -12.51 5.69
N ASP A 97 3.05 -11.59 6.21
CA ASP A 97 1.68 -11.92 6.62
C ASP A 97 0.75 -12.21 5.44
N MET A 98 0.99 -11.61 4.27
CA MET A 98 0.29 -11.94 3.03
C MET A 98 0.56 -13.39 2.63
N PHE A 99 1.83 -13.84 2.68
CA PHE A 99 2.16 -15.25 2.44
C PHE A 99 1.51 -16.19 3.47
N ARG A 100 1.49 -15.80 4.75
CA ARG A 100 0.80 -16.59 5.79
C ARG A 100 -0.69 -16.68 5.51
N TRP A 101 -1.30 -15.58 5.06
CA TRP A 101 -2.72 -15.52 4.76
C TRP A 101 -3.10 -16.45 3.60
N VAL A 102 -2.38 -16.40 2.49
CA VAL A 102 -2.67 -17.28 1.34
C VAL A 102 -2.38 -18.76 1.64
N ALA A 103 -1.48 -19.05 2.57
CA ALA A 103 -1.25 -20.41 3.09
C ALA A 103 -2.42 -20.94 3.95
N LEU A 104 -3.39 -20.10 4.31
CA LEU A 104 -4.64 -20.55 4.91
C LEU A 104 -5.59 -21.21 3.91
N ASP A 105 -5.36 -21.02 2.61
CA ASP A 105 -6.25 -21.47 1.53
C ASP A 105 -7.68 -20.91 1.73
N ASP A 106 -8.72 -21.71 1.50
CA ASP A 106 -10.12 -21.27 1.58
C ASP A 106 -10.69 -21.15 3.01
N ARG A 107 -9.90 -21.50 4.04
CA ARG A 107 -10.35 -21.48 5.46
C ARG A 107 -10.93 -20.14 5.91
N PRO A 108 -10.36 -18.96 5.57
CA PRO A 108 -10.93 -17.68 5.96
C PRO A 108 -12.30 -17.43 5.31
N GLU A 109 -12.45 -17.73 4.02
CA GLU A 109 -13.69 -17.55 3.27
C GLU A 109 -14.79 -18.50 3.75
N GLN A 110 -14.44 -19.76 4.09
CA GLN A 110 -15.39 -20.70 4.68
C GLN A 110 -15.96 -20.22 6.01
N ARG A 111 -15.14 -19.57 6.85
CA ARG A 111 -15.56 -19.07 8.16
C ARG A 111 -16.25 -17.70 8.09
N PHE A 112 -15.83 -16.84 7.18
CA PHE A 112 -16.32 -15.47 7.02
C PHE A 112 -16.61 -15.14 5.55
N PRO A 113 -17.64 -15.75 4.94
CA PRO A 113 -17.87 -15.68 3.49
C PRO A 113 -18.28 -14.30 2.97
N THR A 114 -18.63 -13.39 3.87
CA THR A 114 -19.03 -12.01 3.53
C THR A 114 -17.89 -11.00 3.68
N LEU A 115 -16.71 -11.43 4.16
CA LEU A 115 -15.57 -10.55 4.35
C LEU A 115 -14.64 -10.65 3.14
N ASP A 116 -14.29 -9.49 2.58
CA ASP A 116 -13.30 -9.41 1.52
C ASP A 116 -11.91 -9.78 2.03
N ASP A 117 -11.03 -10.24 1.12
CA ASP A 117 -9.63 -10.48 1.44
C ASP A 117 -8.97 -9.22 2.05
N PRO A 118 -8.34 -9.33 3.24
CA PRO A 118 -7.75 -8.18 3.93
C PRO A 118 -6.52 -7.62 3.24
N TYR A 119 -5.76 -8.44 2.51
CA TYR A 119 -4.47 -8.12 1.94
C TYR A 119 -4.50 -7.76 0.46
N GLU A 120 -5.56 -8.09 -0.28
CA GLU A 120 -5.70 -7.71 -1.69
C GLU A 120 -5.42 -6.21 -1.97
N PRO A 121 -5.86 -5.24 -1.12
CA PRO A 121 -5.49 -3.85 -1.33
C PRO A 121 -3.97 -3.60 -1.26
N MET A 122 -3.24 -4.32 -0.41
CA MET A 122 -1.79 -4.19 -0.32
C MET A 122 -1.07 -4.85 -1.49
N VAL A 123 -1.58 -5.98 -2.02
CA VAL A 123 -1.05 -6.56 -3.25
C VAL A 123 -1.13 -5.52 -4.38
N GLN A 124 -2.32 -4.94 -4.59
CA GLN A 124 -2.52 -3.95 -5.64
C GLN A 124 -1.76 -2.65 -5.39
N LEU A 125 -1.51 -2.28 -4.13
CA LEU A 125 -0.67 -1.13 -3.80
C LEU A 125 0.75 -1.35 -4.31
N LEU A 126 1.32 -2.52 -4.04
CA LEU A 126 2.67 -2.90 -4.44
C LEU A 126 2.77 -3.09 -5.97
N GLU A 127 1.74 -3.68 -6.61
CA GLU A 127 1.63 -3.77 -8.08
C GLU A 127 1.66 -2.41 -8.78
N ARG A 128 1.28 -1.35 -8.07
CA ARG A 128 1.30 0.04 -8.57
C ARG A 128 2.64 0.76 -8.35
N GLY A 129 3.66 0.00 -7.96
CA GLY A 129 5.06 0.40 -7.80
C GLY A 129 5.36 1.00 -6.45
N GLY A 130 6.58 0.84 -5.96
CA GLY A 130 7.04 1.43 -4.70
C GLY A 130 6.65 0.68 -3.43
N GLU A 131 7.57 0.74 -2.47
CA GLU A 131 7.38 0.27 -1.09
C GLU A 131 6.50 1.23 -0.27
N PHE A 132 6.34 0.93 1.02
CA PHE A 132 5.80 1.85 2.00
C PHE A 132 6.61 1.79 3.29
N VAL A 133 6.59 2.87 4.05
CA VAL A 133 7.15 2.88 5.41
C VAL A 133 6.11 3.38 6.39
N THR A 134 6.35 3.14 7.68
CA THR A 134 5.56 3.73 8.74
C THR A 134 6.39 4.76 9.49
N ASP A 135 5.87 5.98 9.61
CA ASP A 135 6.44 7.02 10.46
C ASP A 135 5.30 7.71 11.23
N LYS A 136 5.51 8.09 12.49
CA LYS A 136 4.62 8.98 13.28
C LYS A 136 3.10 8.77 13.11
N GLY A 137 2.64 7.52 12.99
CA GLY A 137 1.20 7.21 12.86
C GLY A 137 0.64 7.38 11.44
N THR A 138 1.49 7.33 10.42
CA THR A 138 1.13 7.28 9.00
C THR A 138 1.75 6.05 8.32
N ILE A 139 1.15 5.66 7.19
CA ILE A 139 1.79 4.89 6.13
C ILE A 139 2.25 5.92 5.09
N GLU A 140 3.55 6.02 4.87
CA GLU A 140 4.18 6.89 3.88
C GLU A 140 4.38 6.14 2.57
N LEU A 141 3.99 6.78 1.46
CA LEU A 141 3.94 6.23 0.09
C LEU A 141 4.67 7.16 -0.90
N THR A 142 5.83 7.69 -0.48
CA THR A 142 6.69 8.63 -1.23
C THR A 142 6.05 9.99 -1.55
N TYR A 143 4.96 10.00 -2.34
CA TYR A 143 4.25 11.19 -2.80
C TYR A 143 2.98 11.51 -2.00
N THR A 144 2.61 10.65 -1.05
CA THR A 144 1.44 10.84 -0.20
C THR A 144 1.57 10.03 1.09
N ALA A 145 0.75 10.36 2.08
CA ALA A 145 0.68 9.66 3.36
C ALA A 145 -0.77 9.29 3.71
N VAL A 146 -0.93 8.23 4.50
CA VAL A 146 -2.23 7.82 5.05
C VAL A 146 -2.12 7.67 6.57
N PHE A 147 -2.88 8.47 7.32
CA PHE A 147 -2.93 8.35 8.79
C PHE A 147 -3.50 7.01 9.23
N LEU A 148 -2.89 6.32 10.18
CA LEU A 148 -3.38 5.01 10.66
C LEU A 148 -4.80 5.11 11.22
N ARG A 149 -5.07 6.16 12.02
CA ARG A 149 -6.29 6.34 12.84
C ARG A 149 -6.53 5.18 13.80
N THR A 150 -7.55 5.30 14.64
CA THR A 150 -7.99 4.17 15.49
C THR A 150 -8.69 3.11 14.65
N ARG A 151 -8.68 1.88 15.15
CA ARG A 151 -9.42 0.78 14.54
C ARG A 151 -10.91 1.07 14.41
N ALA A 152 -11.53 1.65 15.45
CA ALA A 152 -12.95 2.01 15.41
C ALA A 152 -13.28 3.03 14.32
N GLU A 153 -12.40 4.01 14.10
CA GLU A 153 -12.54 4.96 12.98
C GLU A 153 -12.33 4.32 11.62
N ARG A 154 -11.57 3.22 11.53
CA ARG A 154 -11.34 2.48 10.28
C ARG A 154 -12.48 1.54 9.97
N SER A 155 -13.02 0.80 10.93
CA SER A 155 -14.06 -0.19 10.66
C SER A 155 -15.38 0.42 10.16
N VAL A 156 -15.67 1.68 10.53
CA VAL A 156 -16.88 2.40 10.09
C VAL A 156 -16.71 3.16 8.77
N GLN A 157 -15.53 3.16 8.15
CA GLN A 157 -15.34 3.84 6.88
C GLN A 157 -16.08 3.10 5.75
N PRO A 158 -16.66 3.83 4.79
CA PRO A 158 -17.28 3.19 3.64
C PRO A 158 -16.20 2.43 2.84
N PRO A 159 -16.54 1.25 2.29
CA PRO A 159 -15.63 0.51 1.44
C PRO A 159 -15.29 1.32 0.19
N PHE A 160 -14.05 1.20 -0.25
CA PHE A 160 -13.60 1.74 -1.53
C PHE A 160 -13.51 0.61 -2.56
N ALA A 161 -14.04 0.85 -3.77
CA ALA A 161 -13.94 -0.10 -4.87
C ALA A 161 -12.50 -0.15 -5.38
N ILE A 162 -11.87 -1.32 -5.28
CA ILE A 162 -10.48 -1.56 -5.71
C ILE A 162 -10.40 -2.23 -7.08
N ASP A 163 -11.46 -2.19 -7.88
CA ASP A 163 -11.38 -2.68 -9.25
C ASP A 163 -10.48 -1.76 -10.10
N PRO A 164 -9.86 -2.29 -11.18
CA PRO A 164 -8.94 -1.51 -12.00
C PRO A 164 -9.50 -0.20 -12.56
N ALA A 165 -10.80 -0.16 -12.89
CA ALA A 165 -11.42 1.04 -13.45
C ALA A 165 -11.57 2.12 -12.38
N SER A 166 -12.02 1.76 -11.18
CA SER A 166 -12.11 2.68 -10.03
C SER A 166 -10.74 3.26 -9.66
N LEU A 167 -9.69 2.45 -9.63
CA LEU A 167 -8.33 2.92 -9.33
C LEU A 167 -7.80 3.86 -10.40
N THR A 168 -7.98 3.50 -11.68
CA THR A 168 -7.57 4.34 -12.82
C THR A 168 -8.29 5.68 -12.81
N ALA A 169 -9.60 5.68 -12.55
CA ALA A 169 -10.40 6.91 -12.48
C ALA A 169 -9.92 7.86 -11.38
N VAL A 170 -9.50 7.33 -10.22
CA VAL A 170 -8.93 8.15 -9.13
C VAL A 170 -7.62 8.81 -9.56
N ASP A 171 -6.74 8.06 -10.22
CA ASP A 171 -5.45 8.58 -10.67
C ASP A 171 -5.62 9.63 -11.79
N GLU A 172 -6.55 9.40 -12.74
CA GLU A 172 -6.91 10.35 -13.79
C GLU A 172 -7.50 11.65 -13.24
N ALA A 173 -8.42 11.54 -12.29
CA ALA A 173 -9.03 12.70 -11.65
C ALA A 173 -7.98 13.57 -10.94
N GLU A 174 -7.00 12.95 -10.28
CA GLU A 174 -5.92 13.69 -9.64
C GLU A 174 -5.00 14.36 -10.67
N ARG A 175 -4.62 13.66 -11.74
CA ARG A 175 -3.81 14.26 -12.82
C ARG A 175 -4.50 15.48 -13.41
N ALA A 176 -5.81 15.40 -13.67
CA ALA A 176 -6.60 16.53 -14.15
C ALA A 176 -6.62 17.68 -13.14
N ARG A 177 -6.81 17.40 -11.85
CA ARG A 177 -6.80 18.39 -10.78
C ARG A 177 -5.45 19.11 -10.66
N VAL A 178 -4.34 18.37 -10.74
CA VAL A 178 -2.98 18.93 -10.69
C VAL A 178 -2.69 19.79 -11.92
N ALA A 179 -3.10 19.34 -13.12
CA ALA A 179 -2.96 20.11 -14.35
C ALA A 179 -3.73 21.44 -14.30
N ASP A 180 -4.99 21.42 -13.82
CA ASP A 180 -5.81 22.61 -13.64
C ASP A 180 -5.20 23.58 -12.61
N SER A 181 -4.68 23.06 -11.49
CA SER A 181 -3.96 23.87 -10.49
C SER A 181 -2.70 24.54 -11.05
N ARG A 182 -1.95 23.83 -11.89
CA ARG A 182 -0.74 24.38 -12.55
C ARG A 182 -1.11 25.47 -13.56
N ALA A 183 -2.19 25.29 -14.32
CA ALA A 183 -2.67 26.29 -15.28
C ALA A 183 -3.17 27.58 -14.60
N LYS A 184 -3.74 27.47 -13.39
CA LYS A 184 -4.29 28.60 -12.62
C LYS A 184 -3.26 29.38 -11.79
N THR A 185 -2.03 28.87 -11.65
CA THR A 185 -0.98 29.56 -10.89
C THR A 185 -0.09 30.36 -11.85
N PRO A 186 -0.25 31.70 -11.97
CA PRO A 186 0.67 32.48 -12.80
C PRO A 186 2.06 32.41 -12.17
N VAL A 187 3.04 31.96 -12.95
CA VAL A 187 4.46 31.96 -12.57
C VAL A 187 4.85 33.39 -12.22
N LYS A 188 4.99 33.70 -10.93
CA LYS A 188 5.67 34.93 -10.48
C LYS A 188 7.17 34.75 -10.73
N HIS A 189 7.58 34.95 -11.97
CA HIS A 189 8.96 35.32 -12.30
C HIS A 189 8.99 36.79 -12.74
N ALA A 190 9.10 37.66 -11.75
CA ALA A 190 9.73 38.97 -11.86
C ALA A 190 10.83 38.92 -10.79
N GLY A 191 12.11 38.95 -11.11
CA GLY A 191 12.78 39.97 -11.89
C GLY A 191 13.76 40.65 -10.93
N ALA A 192 14.98 40.12 -10.84
CA ALA A 192 16.08 40.74 -10.13
C ALA A 192 17.37 40.56 -10.94
N LYS A 193 17.43 41.28 -12.07
CA LYS A 193 18.69 41.79 -12.63
C LYS A 193 18.46 43.29 -12.88
N ALA A 194 19.04 44.10 -12.01
CA ALA A 194 19.47 45.47 -12.26
C ALA A 194 20.78 45.59 -11.46
N GLU A 195 21.91 45.44 -12.14
CA GLU A 195 22.74 46.58 -12.57
C GLU A 195 23.41 47.24 -11.36
N HIS A 196 24.66 46.85 -11.11
CA HIS A 196 25.60 47.62 -10.32
C HIS A 196 26.86 47.77 -11.17
N ASP A 197 26.86 48.80 -11.99
CA ASP A 197 28.05 49.39 -12.58
C ASP A 197 27.81 50.91 -12.69
N VAL A 198 28.91 51.69 -12.56
CA VAL A 198 29.03 53.17 -12.62
C VAL A 198 28.82 53.86 -11.24
N GLU A 199 29.71 54.68 -10.65
CA GLU A 199 31.00 55.29 -11.01
C GLU A 199 31.69 55.83 -9.73
N GLU A 200 33.00 56.02 -9.83
CA GLU A 200 33.90 56.95 -9.12
C GLU A 200 33.35 57.86 -8.00
N ARG A 201 34.00 57.79 -6.82
CA ARG A 201 34.80 58.89 -6.23
C ARG A 201 35.67 58.43 -5.08
#